data_AF-A0ABD2RSK0-F1
#
_entry.id   AF-A0ABD2RSK0-F1
#
_cell.length_a   1.000
_cell.length_b   1.000
_cell.length_c   1.000
_cell.angle_alpha   90.00
_cell.angle_beta   90.00
_cell.angle_gamma   90.00
#
_symmetry.space_group_name_H-M   'P 1'
#
loop_
_entity.id
_entity.type
_entity.pdbx_description
1 polymer ?
#
loop_
_entity_poly.entity_id
_entity_poly.type
_entity_poly.pdbx_seq_one_letter_code
_entity_poly.pdbx_strand_id
1 'polypeptide(L)'
;LFTMSYNYMFKFIIVGETGVGKTCLLYQLTSARFKPVYEVTIGAEFGSRTITVDRKPIKLQIWDTAGQEKFRSLTRCFYRGAVGALLVYDVTKRHTFQQLSNWLEDLQKHGDENLTVMVVGNKCDLDEETRAVSKEEGEEFAKRNECLFMEVSARTAENVEAAFGIAAEEICGKIGKG
;
A
#
# COMPACT_ATOMS: atom_id res chain seq x y z
N LEU A 1 20.31 -27.06 2.74
CA LEU A 1 19.15 -26.14 2.85
C LEU A 1 19.71 -24.73 2.88
N PHE A 2 19.67 -24.01 1.75
CA PHE A 2 20.10 -22.62 1.69
C PHE A 2 19.06 -21.76 2.42
N THR A 3 19.34 -21.36 3.65
CA THR A 3 18.67 -20.21 4.26
C THR A 3 19.09 -18.98 3.48
N MET A 4 18.21 -18.42 2.64
CA MET A 4 18.43 -17.08 2.11
C MET A 4 18.48 -16.12 3.31
N SER A 5 19.67 -15.62 3.62
CA SER A 5 19.87 -14.56 4.60
C SER A 5 19.34 -13.25 4.01
N TYR A 6 18.17 -12.81 4.47
CA TYR A 6 17.66 -11.48 4.16
C TYR A 6 18.32 -10.47 5.08
N ASN A 7 18.80 -9.35 4.54
CA ASN A 7 19.49 -8.33 5.36
C ASN A 7 18.49 -7.48 6.15
N TYR A 8 17.26 -7.34 5.65
CA TYR A 8 16.19 -6.57 6.29
C TYR A 8 14.83 -7.24 6.11
N MET A 9 13.95 -7.02 7.09
CA MET A 9 12.55 -7.41 7.05
C MET A 9 11.69 -6.18 7.30
N PHE A 10 10.86 -5.81 6.35
CA PHE A 10 10.00 -4.63 6.43
C PHE A 10 8.54 -5.03 6.57
N LYS A 11 7.91 -4.55 7.63
CA LYS A 11 6.48 -4.68 7.82
C LYS A 11 5.77 -3.55 7.08
N PHE A 12 4.92 -3.94 6.14
CA PHE A 12 4.01 -3.08 5.40
C PHE A 12 2.56 -3.32 5.82
N ILE A 13 1.76 -2.28 5.74
CA ILE A 13 0.30 -2.34 5.85
C ILE A 13 -0.33 -1.76 4.59
N ILE A 14 -1.49 -2.28 4.19
CA ILE A 14 -2.30 -1.71 3.11
C ILE A 14 -3.60 -1.20 3.74
N VAL A 15 -3.86 0.10 3.61
CA VAL A 15 -5.04 0.79 4.16
C VAL A 15 -5.77 1.57 3.07
N GLY A 16 -7.01 1.96 3.36
CA GLY A 16 -7.89 2.66 2.43
C GLY A 16 -9.28 2.04 2.40
N GLU A 17 -10.18 2.69 1.65
CA GLU A 17 -11.59 2.34 1.65
C GLU A 17 -11.90 0.91 1.19
N THR A 18 -13.10 0.47 1.51
CA THR A 18 -13.64 -0.82 1.08
C THR A 18 -13.82 -0.85 -0.44
N GLY A 19 -13.37 -1.92 -1.12
CA GLY A 19 -13.52 -2.05 -2.58
C GLY A 19 -12.44 -1.37 -3.45
N VAL A 20 -11.45 -0.70 -2.85
CA VAL A 20 -10.36 -0.06 -3.62
C VAL A 20 -9.35 -1.04 -4.22
N GLY A 21 -9.32 -2.30 -3.74
CA GLY A 21 -8.48 -3.37 -4.28
C GLY A 21 -7.22 -3.71 -3.47
N LYS A 22 -7.20 -3.41 -2.16
CA LYS A 22 -6.08 -3.72 -1.24
C LYS A 22 -5.68 -5.20 -1.25
N THR A 23 -6.65 -6.10 -1.09
CA THR A 23 -6.44 -7.55 -1.15
C THR A 23 -5.92 -8.00 -2.52
N CYS A 24 -6.42 -7.39 -3.61
CA CYS A 24 -5.93 -7.69 -4.95
C CYS A 24 -4.47 -7.28 -5.13
N LEU A 25 -4.05 -6.12 -4.58
CA LEU A 25 -2.64 -5.70 -4.60
C LEU A 25 -1.75 -6.67 -3.82
N LEU A 26 -2.20 -7.12 -2.63
CA LEU A 26 -1.48 -8.13 -1.85
C LEU A 26 -1.27 -9.42 -2.64
N TYR A 27 -2.34 -9.96 -3.25
CA TYR A 27 -2.24 -11.19 -4.04
C TYR A 27 -1.45 -11.00 -5.34
N GLN A 28 -1.58 -9.86 -5.99
CA GLN A 28 -0.84 -9.56 -7.20
C GLN A 28 0.67 -9.55 -6.92
N LEU A 29 1.11 -8.94 -5.82
CA LEU A 29 2.51 -8.93 -5.43
C LEU A 29 3.03 -10.32 -4.98
N THR A 30 2.25 -11.03 -4.15
CA THR A 30 2.75 -12.26 -3.50
C THR A 30 2.62 -13.50 -4.36
N SER A 31 1.58 -13.56 -5.19
CA SER A 31 1.17 -14.75 -5.93
C SER A 31 1.13 -14.55 -7.44
N ALA A 32 1.35 -13.33 -7.94
CA ALA A 32 1.16 -12.97 -9.35
C ALA A 32 -0.23 -13.40 -9.89
N ARG A 33 -1.25 -13.31 -9.03
CA ARG A 33 -2.62 -13.72 -9.33
C ARG A 33 -3.58 -12.58 -9.02
N PHE A 34 -4.45 -12.28 -9.98
CA PHE A 34 -5.60 -11.42 -9.78
C PHE A 34 -6.79 -12.24 -9.27
N LYS A 35 -7.41 -11.81 -8.17
CA LYS A 35 -8.66 -12.39 -7.65
C LYS A 35 -9.82 -11.49 -8.11
N PRO A 36 -10.64 -11.91 -9.10
CA PRO A 36 -11.74 -11.09 -9.61
C PRO A 36 -12.94 -11.04 -8.66
N VAL A 37 -13.03 -11.97 -7.70
CA VAL A 37 -14.14 -12.04 -6.75
C VAL A 37 -13.89 -11.07 -5.60
N TYR A 38 -14.81 -10.12 -5.46
CA TYR A 38 -14.81 -9.18 -4.35
C TYR A 38 -15.39 -9.84 -3.09
N GLU A 39 -14.51 -10.14 -2.13
CA GLU A 39 -14.90 -10.55 -0.78
C GLU A 39 -14.46 -9.47 0.20
N VAL A 40 -15.33 -9.17 1.17
CA VAL A 40 -14.99 -8.21 2.23
C VAL A 40 -13.97 -8.85 3.17
N THR A 41 -12.80 -8.23 3.32
CA THR A 41 -11.82 -8.63 4.32
C THR A 41 -12.36 -8.41 5.72
N ILE A 42 -12.54 -9.50 6.48
CA ILE A 42 -12.90 -9.47 7.90
C ILE A 42 -11.60 -9.64 8.70
N GLY A 43 -11.07 -8.55 9.25
CA GLY A 43 -9.79 -8.55 9.96
C GLY A 43 -8.62 -8.13 9.06
N ALA A 44 -7.55 -8.93 9.05
CA ALA A 44 -6.39 -8.69 8.20
C ALA A 44 -5.86 -9.99 7.57
N GLU A 45 -5.43 -9.89 6.31
CA GLU A 45 -4.72 -10.96 5.62
C GLU A 45 -3.22 -10.68 5.59
N PHE A 46 -2.42 -11.74 5.64
CA PHE A 46 -0.96 -11.65 5.63
C PHE A 46 -0.38 -12.27 4.36
N GLY A 47 0.58 -11.58 3.77
CA GLY A 47 1.43 -12.13 2.72
C GLY A 47 2.88 -11.69 2.88
N SER A 48 3.79 -12.38 2.22
CA SER A 48 5.19 -11.98 2.20
C SER A 48 5.83 -12.19 0.84
N ARG A 49 6.72 -11.27 0.46
CA ARG A 49 7.47 -11.30 -0.79
C ARG A 49 8.88 -10.82 -0.51
N THR A 50 9.89 -11.53 -1.02
CA THR A 50 11.25 -10.99 -1.04
C THR A 50 11.44 -10.21 -2.33
N ILE A 51 11.89 -8.97 -2.21
CA ILE A 51 12.33 -8.13 -3.31
C ILE A 51 13.83 -7.82 -3.17
N THR A 52 14.46 -7.34 -4.23
CA THR A 52 15.86 -6.88 -4.20
C THR A 52 15.88 -5.37 -4.33
N VAL A 53 16.44 -4.69 -3.33
CA VAL A 53 16.64 -3.23 -3.29
C VAL A 53 18.12 -2.98 -3.09
N ASP A 54 18.75 -2.19 -3.96
CA ASP A 54 20.21 -1.94 -3.92
C ASP A 54 21.07 -3.20 -3.76
N ARG A 55 20.73 -4.26 -4.52
CA ARG A 55 21.36 -5.60 -4.46
C ARG A 55 21.23 -6.31 -3.09
N LYS A 56 20.43 -5.78 -2.18
CA LYS A 56 20.13 -6.38 -0.87
C LYS A 56 18.77 -7.08 -0.95
N PRO A 57 18.67 -8.35 -0.57
CA PRO A 57 17.39 -9.03 -0.50
C PRO A 57 16.64 -8.56 0.77
N ILE A 58 15.44 -8.01 0.56
CA ILE A 58 14.56 -7.50 1.62
C ILE A 58 13.29 -8.32 1.63
N LYS A 59 12.92 -8.84 2.80
CA LYS A 59 11.65 -9.56 2.99
C LYS A 59 10.56 -8.57 3.38
N LEU A 60 9.57 -8.37 2.51
CA LEU A 60 8.37 -7.62 2.81
C LEU A 60 7.37 -8.53 3.51
N GLN A 61 6.84 -8.08 4.64
CA GLN A 61 5.74 -8.67 5.40
C GLN A 61 4.55 -7.73 5.31
N ILE A 62 3.50 -8.13 4.61
CA ILE A 62 2.44 -7.21 4.20
C ILE A 62 1.13 -7.65 4.84
N TRP A 63 0.49 -6.72 5.52
CA TRP A 63 -0.83 -6.89 6.13
C TRP A 63 -1.87 -6.11 5.31
N ASP A 64 -2.73 -6.84 4.59
CA ASP A 64 -3.96 -6.28 4.03
C ASP A 64 -4.98 -6.10 5.14
N THR A 65 -5.60 -4.92 5.24
CA THR A 65 -6.51 -4.58 6.34
C THR A 65 -7.93 -4.34 5.87
N ALA A 66 -8.89 -4.54 6.77
CA ALA A 66 -10.29 -4.18 6.51
C ALA A 66 -10.43 -2.68 6.21
N GLY A 67 -11.10 -2.36 5.09
CA GLY A 67 -11.36 -0.98 4.69
C GLY A 67 -12.66 -0.39 5.23
N GLN A 68 -13.38 -1.09 6.12
CA GLN A 68 -14.65 -0.61 6.65
C GLN A 68 -14.40 0.15 7.94
N GLU A 69 -15.04 1.30 8.07
CA GLU A 69 -14.88 2.18 9.23
C GLU A 69 -15.14 1.47 10.57
N LYS A 70 -16.17 0.62 10.64
CA LYS A 70 -16.50 -0.17 11.85
C LYS A 70 -15.38 -1.12 12.32
N PHE A 71 -14.41 -1.42 11.46
CA PHE A 71 -13.25 -2.25 11.79
C PHE A 71 -11.96 -1.44 11.97
N ARG A 72 -11.99 -0.09 11.90
CA ARG A 72 -10.79 0.76 12.08
C ARG A 72 -10.03 0.46 13.37
N SER A 73 -10.73 0.21 14.48
CA SER A 73 -10.08 -0.17 15.75
C SER A 73 -9.25 -1.45 15.65
N LEU A 74 -9.68 -2.43 14.86
CA LEU A 74 -8.92 -3.66 14.58
C LEU A 74 -7.76 -3.37 13.62
N THR A 75 -7.97 -2.50 12.63
CA THR A 75 -6.93 -2.08 11.68
C THR A 75 -5.73 -1.42 12.38
N ARG A 76 -5.98 -0.59 13.40
CA ARG A 76 -4.91 0.05 14.21
C ARG A 76 -3.98 -0.93 14.92
N CYS A 77 -4.44 -2.14 15.24
CA CYS A 77 -3.58 -3.18 15.83
C CYS A 77 -2.41 -3.56 14.90
N PHE A 78 -2.55 -3.32 13.59
CA PHE A 78 -1.53 -3.65 12.60
C PHE A 78 -0.52 -2.52 12.36
N TYR A 79 -0.80 -1.29 12.81
CA TYR A 79 0.07 -0.13 12.56
C TYR A 79 1.40 -0.23 13.31
N ARG A 80 1.37 -0.76 14.54
CA ARG A 80 2.57 -0.85 15.38
C ARG A 80 3.69 -1.64 14.69
N GLY A 81 4.85 -1.02 14.55
CA GLY A 81 6.03 -1.60 13.92
C GLY A 81 5.95 -1.72 12.40
N ALA A 82 4.91 -1.17 11.75
CA ALA A 82 4.93 -0.97 10.32
C ALA A 82 5.93 0.15 9.99
N VAL A 83 6.76 -0.08 8.99
CA VAL A 83 7.74 0.89 8.47
C VAL A 83 7.33 1.46 7.12
N GLY A 84 6.41 0.78 6.43
CA GLY A 84 5.78 1.23 5.20
C GLY A 84 4.26 1.08 5.22
N ALA A 85 3.55 1.98 4.55
CA ALA A 85 2.11 1.89 4.34
C ALA A 85 1.76 2.20 2.89
N LEU A 86 0.88 1.40 2.29
CA LEU A 86 0.19 1.75 1.06
C LEU A 86 -1.17 2.34 1.43
N LEU A 87 -1.41 3.57 1.03
CA LEU A 87 -2.65 4.32 1.22
C LEU A 87 -3.42 4.34 -0.10
N VAL A 88 -4.39 3.43 -0.24
CA VAL A 88 -4.98 3.08 -1.54
C VAL A 88 -6.35 3.71 -1.75
N TYR A 89 -6.56 4.27 -2.94
CA TYR A 89 -7.87 4.68 -3.44
C TYR A 89 -8.16 4.07 -4.82
N ASP A 90 -9.41 4.16 -5.26
CA ASP A 90 -9.86 3.74 -6.59
C ASP A 90 -9.99 4.97 -7.49
N VAL A 91 -9.24 5.02 -8.59
CA VAL A 91 -9.22 6.18 -9.51
C VAL A 91 -10.58 6.47 -10.13
N THR A 92 -11.47 5.47 -10.18
CA THR A 92 -12.84 5.61 -10.72
C THR A 92 -13.86 6.08 -9.68
N LYS A 93 -13.46 6.22 -8.40
CA LYS A 93 -14.38 6.54 -7.29
C LYS A 93 -13.87 7.68 -6.43
N ARG A 94 -14.32 8.90 -6.75
CA ARG A 94 -14.01 10.15 -6.02
C ARG A 94 -14.12 10.05 -4.50
N HIS A 95 -15.15 9.38 -3.98
CA HIS A 95 -15.33 9.26 -2.53
C HIS A 95 -14.17 8.52 -1.84
N THR A 96 -13.54 7.54 -2.50
CA THR A 96 -12.42 6.79 -1.92
C THR A 96 -11.18 7.67 -1.77
N PHE A 97 -10.98 8.61 -2.70
CA PHE A 97 -9.93 9.62 -2.64
C PHE A 97 -10.19 10.65 -1.52
N GLN A 98 -11.43 11.09 -1.35
CA GLN A 98 -11.79 12.01 -0.26
C GLN A 98 -11.55 11.42 1.13
N GLN A 99 -11.59 10.10 1.27
CA GLN A 99 -11.30 9.42 2.54
C GLN A 99 -9.79 9.31 2.83
N LEU A 100 -8.90 9.58 1.87
CA LEU A 100 -7.46 9.45 2.10
C LEU A 100 -6.96 10.29 3.27
N SER A 101 -7.47 11.52 3.43
CA SER A 101 -7.10 12.39 4.55
C SER A 101 -7.40 11.74 5.91
N ASN A 102 -8.56 11.10 6.04
CA ASN A 102 -8.95 10.43 7.29
C ASN A 102 -8.06 9.22 7.59
N TRP A 103 -7.73 8.44 6.55
CA TRP A 103 -6.84 7.28 6.68
C TRP A 103 -5.40 7.72 6.99
N LEU A 104 -4.93 8.81 6.38
CA LEU A 104 -3.60 9.35 6.62
C LEU A 104 -3.48 9.92 8.04
N GLU A 105 -4.48 10.68 8.50
CA GLU A 105 -4.50 11.19 9.88
C GLU A 105 -4.46 10.04 10.89
N ASP A 106 -5.22 8.97 10.64
CA ASP A 106 -5.22 7.77 11.49
C ASP A 106 -3.85 7.06 11.51
N LEU A 107 -3.20 6.94 10.34
CA LEU A 107 -1.82 6.42 10.23
C LEU A 107 -0.82 7.28 11.00
N GLN A 108 -0.87 8.61 10.84
CA GLN A 108 0.05 9.54 11.51
C GLN A 108 -0.16 9.54 13.04
N LYS A 109 -1.40 9.40 13.50
CA LYS A 109 -1.74 9.40 14.92
C LYS A 109 -1.36 8.12 15.65
N HIS A 110 -1.39 6.98 14.97
CA HIS A 110 -1.28 5.66 15.59
C HIS A 110 -0.12 4.79 15.06
N GLY A 111 0.53 5.21 13.98
CA GLY A 111 1.70 4.58 13.37
C GLY A 111 3.03 5.07 13.95
N ASP A 112 4.11 4.60 13.34
CA ASP A 112 5.46 5.07 13.65
C ASP A 112 5.70 6.46 13.04
N GLU A 113 6.43 7.33 13.73
CA GLU A 113 6.75 8.68 13.22
C GLU A 113 7.57 8.64 11.93
N ASN A 114 8.36 7.57 11.71
CA ASN A 114 9.17 7.39 10.51
C ASN A 114 8.46 6.58 9.42
N LEU A 115 7.16 6.30 9.56
CA LEU A 115 6.37 5.53 8.62
C LEU A 115 6.46 6.13 7.21
N THR A 116 6.90 5.34 6.24
CA THR A 116 6.92 5.76 4.83
C THR A 116 5.57 5.44 4.19
N VAL A 117 4.86 6.46 3.71
CA VAL A 117 3.54 6.31 3.11
C VAL A 117 3.63 6.46 1.58
N MET A 118 3.09 5.48 0.87
CA MET A 118 2.89 5.49 -0.58
C MET A 118 1.39 5.65 -0.86
N VAL A 119 0.99 6.78 -1.42
CA VAL A 119 -0.37 7.00 -1.93
C VAL A 119 -0.51 6.23 -3.25
N VAL A 120 -1.54 5.40 -3.35
CA VAL A 120 -1.73 4.49 -4.48
C VAL A 120 -3.08 4.71 -5.14
N GLY A 121 -3.08 5.20 -6.37
CA GLY A 121 -4.26 5.24 -7.24
C GLY A 121 -4.42 3.91 -7.96
N ASN A 122 -5.27 3.02 -7.46
CA ASN A 122 -5.48 1.70 -8.06
C ASN A 122 -6.54 1.73 -9.17
N LYS A 123 -6.49 0.71 -10.04
CA LYS A 123 -7.39 0.48 -11.18
C LYS A 123 -7.17 1.46 -12.33
N CYS A 124 -5.93 1.88 -12.55
CA CYS A 124 -5.55 2.70 -13.69
C CYS A 124 -5.69 1.99 -15.06
N ASP A 125 -6.01 0.68 -15.06
CA ASP A 125 -6.36 -0.09 -16.27
C ASP A 125 -7.77 0.19 -16.80
N LEU A 126 -8.63 0.84 -16.00
CA LEU A 126 -9.99 1.17 -16.41
C LEU A 126 -9.99 2.43 -17.29
N ASP A 127 -10.93 2.49 -18.23
CA ASP A 127 -11.01 3.55 -19.24
C ASP A 127 -11.03 4.96 -18.63
N GLU A 128 -10.36 5.91 -19.28
CA GLU A 128 -10.28 7.32 -18.87
C GLU A 128 -11.66 7.98 -18.70
N GLU A 129 -12.67 7.56 -19.45
CA GLU A 129 -14.06 8.06 -19.28
C GLU A 129 -14.67 7.69 -17.91
N THR A 130 -14.18 6.63 -17.26
CA THR A 130 -14.62 6.21 -15.93
C THR A 130 -13.78 6.79 -14.80
N ARG A 131 -12.70 7.51 -15.13
CA ARG A 131 -11.81 8.12 -14.15
C ARG A 131 -12.49 9.30 -13.47
N ALA A 132 -12.52 9.27 -12.13
CA ALA A 132 -13.11 10.31 -11.30
C ALA A 132 -12.07 11.16 -10.54
N VAL A 133 -10.81 10.74 -10.58
CA VAL A 133 -9.66 11.40 -9.94
C VAL A 133 -8.51 11.39 -10.93
N SER A 134 -8.03 12.59 -11.29
CA SER A 134 -6.88 12.69 -12.19
C SER A 134 -5.60 12.26 -11.49
N LYS A 135 -4.57 11.92 -12.28
CA LYS A 135 -3.26 11.56 -11.75
C LYS A 135 -2.65 12.74 -10.98
N GLU A 136 -2.81 13.95 -11.51
CA GLU A 136 -2.32 15.20 -10.94
C GLU A 136 -2.93 15.47 -9.55
N GLU A 137 -4.22 15.17 -9.36
CA GLU A 137 -4.86 15.30 -8.04
C GLU A 137 -4.21 14.38 -7.00
N GLY A 138 -3.87 13.15 -7.41
CA GLY A 138 -3.15 12.17 -6.58
C GLY A 138 -1.73 12.62 -6.24
N GLU A 139 -0.99 13.11 -7.23
CA GLU A 139 0.36 13.65 -7.07
C GLU A 139 0.37 14.87 -6.15
N GLU A 140 -0.57 15.80 -6.33
CA GLU A 140 -0.71 16.98 -5.48
C GLU A 140 -1.06 16.60 -4.03
N PHE A 141 -1.97 15.65 -3.83
CA PHE A 141 -2.30 15.17 -2.50
C PHE A 141 -1.07 14.57 -1.81
N ALA A 142 -0.34 13.69 -2.49
CA ALA A 142 0.85 13.06 -1.93
C ALA A 142 1.94 14.09 -1.60
N LYS A 143 2.22 15.01 -2.52
CA LYS A 143 3.20 16.09 -2.34
C LYS A 143 2.88 16.98 -1.14
N ARG A 144 1.62 17.40 -0.99
CA ARG A 144 1.18 18.25 0.13
C ARG A 144 1.33 17.56 1.50
N ASN A 145 1.30 16.24 1.51
CA ASN A 145 1.37 15.41 2.71
C ASN A 145 2.71 14.67 2.86
N GLU A 146 3.74 15.05 2.09
CA GLU A 146 5.07 14.44 2.13
C GLU A 146 5.07 12.92 1.94
N CYS A 147 4.12 12.42 1.13
CA CYS A 147 3.98 11.02 0.77
C CYS A 147 4.54 10.74 -0.62
N LEU A 148 4.89 9.49 -0.88
CA LEU A 148 5.17 9.00 -2.24
C LEU A 148 3.85 8.81 -3.00
N PHE A 149 3.89 8.76 -4.33
CA PHE A 149 2.72 8.53 -5.17
C PHE A 149 2.99 7.56 -6.32
N MET A 150 2.02 6.69 -6.60
CA MET A 150 2.02 5.83 -7.78
C MET A 150 0.61 5.42 -8.20
N GLU A 151 0.32 5.44 -9.50
CA GLU A 151 -0.86 4.73 -10.03
C GLU A 151 -0.50 3.28 -10.37
N VAL A 152 -1.41 2.36 -10.05
CA VAL A 152 -1.20 0.93 -10.20
C VAL A 152 -2.45 0.25 -10.76
N SER A 153 -2.25 -0.92 -11.35
CA SER A 153 -3.33 -1.85 -11.63
C SER A 153 -3.03 -3.21 -11.00
N ALA A 154 -3.82 -3.55 -9.99
CA ALA A 154 -3.82 -4.90 -9.45
C ALA A 154 -4.25 -5.95 -10.50
N ARG A 155 -4.96 -5.54 -11.57
CA ARG A 155 -5.46 -6.44 -12.63
C ARG A 155 -4.39 -6.78 -13.65
N THR A 156 -3.65 -5.79 -14.12
CA THR A 156 -2.60 -5.96 -15.16
C THR A 156 -1.20 -6.15 -14.56
N ALA A 157 -1.07 -6.06 -13.23
CA ALA A 157 0.18 -6.00 -12.49
C ALA A 157 0.97 -4.69 -12.67
N GLU A 158 0.44 -3.73 -13.42
CA GLU A 158 1.12 -2.48 -13.70
C GLU A 158 1.49 -1.76 -12.40
N ASN A 159 2.77 -1.43 -12.29
CA ASN A 159 3.39 -0.69 -11.19
C ASN A 159 3.23 -1.29 -9.79
N VAL A 160 2.64 -2.48 -9.63
CA VAL A 160 2.43 -3.10 -8.31
C VAL A 160 3.76 -3.36 -7.62
N GLU A 161 4.71 -4.03 -8.27
CA GLU A 161 6.03 -4.30 -7.68
C GLU A 161 6.83 -3.01 -7.46
N ALA A 162 6.72 -2.05 -8.38
CA ALA A 162 7.38 -0.75 -8.30
C ALA A 162 6.91 0.07 -7.08
N ALA A 163 5.62 0.06 -6.76
CA ALA A 163 5.07 0.80 -5.62
C ALA A 163 5.67 0.32 -4.29
N PHE A 164 5.81 -1.00 -4.10
CA PHE A 164 6.47 -1.56 -2.92
C PHE A 164 7.99 -1.38 -2.95
N GLY A 165 8.61 -1.49 -4.13
CA GLY A 165 10.05 -1.31 -4.32
C GLY A 165 10.53 0.09 -3.96
N ILE A 166 9.90 1.13 -4.52
CA ILE A 166 10.24 2.54 -4.25
C ILE A 166 10.01 2.88 -2.78
N ALA A 167 8.91 2.41 -2.19
CA ALA A 167 8.67 2.61 -0.76
C ALA A 167 9.76 1.92 0.10
N ALA A 168 10.21 0.73 -0.28
CA ALA A 168 11.30 0.03 0.41
C ALA A 168 12.65 0.72 0.24
N GLU A 169 12.94 1.27 -0.94
CA GLU A 169 14.12 2.11 -1.21
C GLU A 169 14.15 3.34 -0.29
N GLU A 170 13.04 4.06 -0.18
CA GLU A 170 12.92 5.22 0.70
C GLU A 170 13.15 4.84 2.18
N ILE A 171 12.58 3.71 2.63
CA ILE A 171 12.82 3.19 3.99
C ILE A 171 14.30 2.85 4.20
N CYS A 172 14.96 2.21 3.23
CA CYS A 172 16.39 1.95 3.30
C CYS A 172 17.22 3.24 3.38
N GLY A 173 16.83 4.27 2.62
CA GLY A 173 17.46 5.59 2.65
C GLY A 173 17.35 6.26 4.02
N LYS A 174 16.21 6.12 4.71
CA LYS A 174 16.01 6.62 6.08
C LYS A 174 16.87 5.87 7.09
N ILE A 175 16.96 4.54 7.01
CA ILE A 175 17.79 3.72 7.91
C ILE A 175 19.28 4.06 7.75
N GLY A 176 19.76 4.30 6.53
CA GLY A 176 21.17 4.62 6.30
C GLY A 176 21.63 6.01 6.76
N LYS A 177 20.69 6.89 7.13
CA LYS A 177 20.96 8.26 7.61
C LYS A 177 20.91 8.39 9.13
N GLY A 178 20.36 7.39 9.84
CA GLY A 178 20.33 7.31 11.30
C GLY A 178 21.47 6.47 11.84
#